data_AF-A0A4Q9DM41-F1
#
_entry.id   AF-A0A4Q9DM41-F1
#
_cell.length_a   1.000
_cell.length_b   1.000
_cell.length_c   1.000
_cell.angle_alpha   90.00
_cell.angle_beta   90.00
_cell.angle_gamma   90.00
#
_symmetry.space_group_name_H-M   'P 1'
#
loop_
_entity.id
_entity.type
_entity.pdbx_description
1 polymer ?
#
loop_
_entity_poly.entity_id
_entity_poly.type
_entity_poly.pdbx_seq_one_letter_code
_entity_poly.pdbx_strand_id
1 'polypeptide(L)'
;MPSFGPFFCFYKLFLHLLKGLQLDWKYEGACSSDQLVYEVKLTAGAEPTAVQSYQLPGETSSFLLEGLENGIDYEMSVQALKKGSSERLAESPVRKACTGEVPGVVVNYIHPDDYTYNFSGRSTASLSIVKLPDGVLLASHDIFWGQHGQNLTKIFRSYLTD
;
A
#
# COMPACT_ATOMS: atom_id res chain seq x y z
N MET A 1 22.31 -10.39 5.58
CA MET A 1 21.09 -9.70 6.02
C MET A 1 20.76 -8.67 4.95
N PRO A 2 19.61 -8.70 4.26
CA PRO A 2 19.28 -7.62 3.36
C PRO A 2 18.98 -6.38 4.22
N SER A 3 19.78 -5.33 4.04
CA SER A 3 19.54 -4.03 4.65
C SER A 3 18.23 -3.48 4.11
N PHE A 4 17.19 -3.44 4.95
CA PHE A 4 16.01 -2.65 4.64
C PHE A 4 16.44 -1.18 4.62
N GLY A 5 16.63 -0.62 3.42
CA GLY A 5 16.75 0.82 3.23
C GLY A 5 15.46 1.51 3.69
N PRO A 6 15.47 2.85 3.83
CA PRO A 6 14.43 3.62 4.49
C PRO A 6 13.22 3.79 3.56
N PHE A 7 12.47 2.71 3.37
CA PHE A 7 11.29 2.65 2.52
C PHE A 7 10.15 2.02 3.30
N PHE A 8 9.11 2.81 3.56
CA PHE A 8 7.86 2.28 4.06
C PHE A 8 6.78 2.53 3.01
N CYS A 9 6.31 1.46 2.38
CA CYS A 9 5.10 1.48 1.57
C CYS A 9 3.92 1.09 2.46
N PHE A 10 2.98 2.01 2.59
CA PHE A 10 1.71 1.80 3.28
C PHE A 10 0.62 1.95 2.23
N TYR A 11 0.08 0.87 1.67
CA TYR A 11 -1.11 1.07 0.85
C TYR A 11 -2.31 1.37 1.75
N LYS A 12 -3.09 2.37 1.37
CA LYS A 12 -4.47 2.52 1.80
C LYS A 12 -5.33 2.09 0.61
N LEU A 13 -5.95 0.93 0.71
CA LEU A 13 -6.86 0.46 -0.34
C LEU A 13 -8.13 1.31 -0.31
N PHE A 14 -8.21 2.37 -1.12
CA PHE A 14 -9.47 3.04 -1.42
C PHE A 14 -10.15 2.33 -2.59
N LEU A 15 -11.04 1.41 -2.28
CA LEU A 15 -12.05 0.94 -3.23
C LEU A 15 -13.29 1.80 -3.04
N HIS A 16 -13.45 2.83 -3.87
CA HIS A 16 -14.77 3.41 -4.10
C HIS A 16 -15.01 3.53 -5.60
N LEU A 17 -16.04 2.82 -6.07
CA LEU A 17 -16.74 2.98 -7.35
C LEU A 17 -15.98 2.81 -8.69
N LEU A 18 -14.64 2.70 -8.74
CA LEU A 18 -13.88 2.77 -10.01
C LEU A 18 -12.99 1.57 -10.38
N LYS A 19 -13.10 0.41 -9.71
CA LYS A 19 -12.25 -0.78 -9.99
C LYS A 19 -10.76 -0.44 -9.96
N GLY A 20 -10.27 -0.07 -8.77
CA GLY A 20 -8.88 0.34 -8.64
C GLY A 20 -8.22 0.02 -7.31
N LEU A 21 -6.90 0.04 -7.32
CA LEU A 21 -6.03 -0.13 -6.17
C LEU A 21 -5.24 1.17 -5.96
N GLN A 22 -5.46 1.84 -4.83
CA GLN A 22 -4.64 2.97 -4.42
C GLN A 22 -3.44 2.48 -3.62
N LEU A 23 -2.25 2.90 -4.05
CA LEU A 23 -0.99 2.71 -3.34
C LEU A 23 -0.58 4.05 -2.75
N ASP A 24 -0.15 4.04 -1.49
CA ASP A 24 0.53 5.17 -0.88
C ASP A 24 1.90 4.72 -0.36
N TRP A 25 2.87 5.61 -0.39
CA TRP A 25 4.22 5.30 0.08
C TRP A 25 4.94 6.54 0.58
N LYS A 26 6.00 6.27 1.36
CA LYS A 26 6.94 7.28 1.79
C LYS A 26 8.36 6.79 1.54
N TYR A 27 9.12 7.59 0.81
CA TYR A 27 10.56 7.41 0.66
C TYR A 27 11.27 8.22 1.75
N GLU A 28 12.17 7.58 2.48
CA GLU A 28 12.95 8.20 3.57
C GLU A 28 14.46 8.17 3.27
N GLY A 29 14.84 8.02 2.00
CA GLY A 29 16.24 8.06 1.58
C GLY A 29 16.77 9.48 1.36
N ALA A 30 18.09 9.59 1.19
CA ALA A 30 18.78 10.87 1.08
C ALA A 30 18.65 11.56 -0.30
N CYS A 31 18.13 10.86 -1.31
CA CYS A 31 17.94 11.42 -2.64
C CYS A 31 16.74 12.38 -2.66
N SER A 32 16.93 13.58 -3.19
CA SER A 32 15.86 14.58 -3.31
C SER A 32 14.86 14.17 -4.40
N SER A 33 13.60 14.61 -4.26
CA SER A 33 12.50 14.22 -5.15
C SER A 33 12.72 14.60 -6.62
N ASP A 34 13.42 15.70 -6.90
CA ASP A 34 13.77 16.14 -8.26
C ASP A 34 14.77 15.22 -8.98
N GLN A 35 15.53 14.44 -8.21
CA GLN A 35 16.49 13.43 -8.65
C GLN A 35 15.93 12.01 -8.57
N LEU A 36 14.64 11.86 -8.26
CA LEU A 36 13.99 10.58 -7.98
C LEU A 36 12.94 10.29 -9.05
N VAL A 37 12.79 9.02 -9.40
CA VAL A 37 11.64 8.50 -10.16
C VAL A 37 11.15 7.25 -9.44
N TYR A 38 9.84 7.09 -9.35
CA TYR A 38 9.25 5.85 -8.84
C TYR A 38 8.83 4.95 -9.99
N GLU A 39 9.07 3.66 -9.84
CA GLU A 39 8.52 2.62 -10.71
C GLU A 39 7.53 1.79 -9.91
N VAL A 40 6.25 1.85 -10.27
CA VAL A 40 5.21 0.96 -9.74
C VAL A 40 5.11 -0.24 -10.65
N LYS A 41 5.20 -1.45 -10.07
CA LYS A 41 5.01 -2.71 -10.78
C LYS A 41 3.72 -3.36 -10.33
N LEU A 42 2.98 -3.91 -11.28
CA LEU A 42 1.74 -4.63 -11.06
C LEU A 42 1.78 -5.95 -11.84
N THR A 43 1.49 -7.05 -11.14
CA THR A 43 1.34 -8.39 -11.72
C THR A 43 -0.05 -8.91 -11.38
N ALA A 44 -0.74 -9.48 -12.36
CA ALA A 44 -2.06 -10.08 -12.18
C ALA A 44 -1.96 -11.61 -12.04
N GLY A 45 -2.74 -12.19 -11.12
CA GLY A 45 -2.83 -13.62 -10.87
C GLY A 45 -1.64 -14.20 -10.10
N ALA A 46 -1.75 -15.49 -9.78
CA ALA A 46 -0.70 -16.25 -9.08
C ALA A 46 0.52 -16.56 -9.96
N GLU A 47 0.32 -16.64 -11.28
CA GLU A 47 1.37 -16.87 -12.26
C GLU A 47 1.55 -15.60 -13.11
N PRO A 48 2.71 -14.93 -13.07
CA PRO A 48 2.92 -13.66 -13.73
C PRO A 48 2.77 -13.80 -15.24
N THR A 49 1.62 -13.43 -15.78
CA THR A 49 1.34 -13.50 -17.22
C THR A 49 1.77 -12.22 -17.93
N ALA A 50 1.67 -11.08 -17.25
CA ALA A 50 2.15 -9.79 -17.70
C ALA A 50 2.49 -8.90 -16.50
N VAL A 51 3.61 -8.18 -16.58
CA VAL A 51 3.98 -7.15 -15.62
C VAL A 51 3.68 -5.80 -16.24
N GLN A 52 2.82 -5.02 -15.61
CA GLN A 52 2.61 -3.61 -15.96
C GLN A 52 3.57 -2.76 -15.12
N SER A 53 4.10 -1.69 -15.73
CA SER A 53 5.05 -0.79 -15.07
C SER A 53 4.72 0.66 -15.36
N TYR A 54 4.73 1.48 -14.30
CA TYR A 54 4.39 2.89 -14.34
C TYR A 54 5.51 3.71 -13.74
N GLN A 55 6.02 4.68 -14.50
CA GLN A 55 7.06 5.61 -14.05
C GLN A 55 6.39 6.89 -13.57
N LEU A 56 6.67 7.28 -12.33
CA LEU A 56 6.05 8.41 -11.65
C LEU A 56 7.12 9.41 -11.18
N PRO A 57 6.83 10.71 -11.19
CA PRO A 57 7.73 11.74 -10.65
C PRO A 57 8.07 11.50 -9.17
N GLY A 58 9.26 11.91 -8.74
CA GLY A 58 9.76 11.68 -7.38
C GLY A 58 9.02 12.43 -6.26
N GLU A 59 8.16 13.39 -6.59
CA GLU A 59 7.23 14.03 -5.66
C GLU A 59 5.95 13.22 -5.40
N THR A 60 5.73 12.15 -6.18
CA THR A 60 4.53 11.31 -6.06
C THR A 60 4.60 10.45 -4.81
N SER A 61 3.58 10.51 -3.98
CA SER A 61 3.44 9.68 -2.77
C SER A 61 2.22 8.77 -2.80
N SER A 62 1.41 8.86 -3.84
CA SER A 62 0.19 8.08 -4.04
C SER A 62 -0.06 7.82 -5.52
N PHE A 63 -0.62 6.66 -5.85
CA PHE A 63 -0.99 6.29 -7.21
C PHE A 63 -2.21 5.37 -7.21
N LEU A 64 -3.20 5.72 -8.03
CA LEU A 64 -4.40 4.94 -8.25
C LEU A 64 -4.24 4.13 -9.54
N LEU A 65 -4.19 2.81 -9.41
CA LEU A 65 -4.31 1.89 -10.52
C LEU A 65 -5.79 1.66 -10.80
N GLU A 66 -6.28 1.99 -11.98
CA GLU A 66 -7.68 1.80 -12.38
C GLU A 66 -7.81 0.71 -13.46
N GLY A 67 -9.05 0.31 -13.76
CA GLY A 67 -9.34 -0.62 -14.85
C GLY A 67 -8.97 -2.07 -14.54
N LEU A 68 -8.91 -2.43 -13.27
CA LEU A 68 -8.55 -3.78 -12.83
C LEU A 68 -9.74 -4.74 -12.90
N GLU A 69 -9.45 -6.02 -13.12
CA GLU A 69 -10.43 -7.09 -13.23
C GLU A 69 -10.83 -7.63 -11.86
N ASN A 70 -12.13 -7.62 -11.56
CA ASN A 70 -12.66 -8.17 -10.31
C ASN A 70 -12.31 -9.65 -10.13
N GLY A 71 -12.06 -10.04 -8.88
CA GLY A 71 -11.76 -11.43 -8.49
C GLY A 71 -10.33 -11.85 -8.79
N ILE A 72 -9.47 -10.92 -9.22
CA ILE A 72 -8.06 -11.17 -9.49
C ILE A 72 -7.21 -10.68 -8.34
N ASP A 73 -6.28 -11.54 -7.92
CA ASP A 73 -5.21 -11.19 -7.01
C ASP A 73 -4.11 -10.47 -7.77
N TYR A 74 -3.74 -9.30 -7.27
CA TYR A 74 -2.68 -8.48 -7.81
C TYR A 74 -1.52 -8.41 -6.84
N GLU A 75 -0.30 -8.53 -7.36
CA GLU A 75 0.93 -8.23 -6.63
C GLU A 75 1.46 -6.87 -7.09
N MET A 76 1.85 -6.04 -6.14
CA MET A 76 2.36 -4.70 -6.40
C MET A 76 3.64 -4.40 -5.63
N SER A 77 4.54 -3.66 -6.24
CA SER A 77 5.68 -3.05 -5.55
C SER A 77 6.00 -1.67 -6.09
N VAL A 78 6.65 -0.86 -5.27
CA VAL A 78 7.16 0.46 -5.64
C VAL A 78 8.67 0.44 -5.50
N GLN A 79 9.37 0.84 -6.55
CA GLN A 79 10.82 1.00 -6.56
C GLN A 79 11.16 2.49 -6.67
N ALA A 80 12.13 2.93 -5.87
CA ALA A 80 12.74 4.24 -6.01
C ALA A 80 14.01 4.13 -6.84
N LEU A 81 14.10 4.91 -7.92
CA LEU A 81 15.21 4.93 -8.86
C LEU A 81 15.83 6.33 -8.91
N LYS A 82 17.15 6.39 -9.10
CA LYS A 82 17.81 7.66 -9.39
C LYS A 82 17.49 8.09 -10.83
N LYS A 83 16.99 9.31 -10.99
CA LYS A 83 16.58 9.86 -12.27
C LYS A 83 17.75 9.87 -13.27
N GLY A 84 17.48 9.38 -14.48
CA GLY A 84 18.48 9.28 -15.54
C GLY A 84 19.51 8.15 -15.36
N SER A 85 19.31 7.24 -14.41
CA SER A 85 20.13 6.04 -14.26
C SER A 85 19.28 4.79 -13.98
N SER A 86 19.90 3.62 -14.01
CA SER A 86 19.28 2.35 -13.60
C SER A 86 19.56 2.02 -12.13
N GLU A 87 20.08 2.97 -11.34
CA GLU A 87 20.40 2.78 -9.93
C GLU A 87 19.13 2.69 -9.11
N ARG A 88 18.91 1.53 -8.47
CA ARG A 88 17.82 1.33 -7.52
C ARG A 88 18.24 1.83 -6.14
N LEU A 89 17.52 2.81 -5.63
CA LEU A 89 17.76 3.44 -4.34
C LEU A 89 17.01 2.72 -3.21
N ALA A 90 15.81 2.21 -3.49
CA ALA A 90 15.01 1.44 -2.54
C ALA A 90 13.89 0.66 -3.25
N GLU A 91 13.28 -0.28 -2.53
CA GLU A 91 12.12 -1.07 -2.98
C GLU A 91 11.22 -1.42 -1.80
N SER A 92 9.91 -1.36 -2.02
CA SER A 92 8.91 -1.79 -1.04
C SER A 92 8.86 -3.32 -0.93
N PRO A 93 8.34 -3.87 0.18
CA PRO A 93 7.80 -5.22 0.15
C PRO A 93 6.75 -5.36 -0.96
N VAL A 94 6.63 -6.57 -1.53
CA VAL A 94 5.52 -6.90 -2.43
C VAL A 94 4.24 -6.94 -1.62
N ARG A 95 3.22 -6.25 -2.11
CA ARG A 95 1.91 -6.11 -1.49
C ARG A 95 0.88 -6.84 -2.35
N LYS A 96 -0.11 -7.45 -1.71
CA LYS A 96 -1.15 -8.22 -2.41
C LYS A 96 -2.52 -7.59 -2.22
N ALA A 97 -3.36 -7.62 -3.25
CA ALA A 97 -4.75 -7.21 -3.16
C ALA A 97 -5.63 -7.99 -4.12
N CYS A 98 -6.74 -8.53 -3.61
CA CYS A 98 -7.82 -9.07 -4.44
C CYS A 98 -8.80 -7.94 -4.73
N THR A 99 -9.03 -7.65 -6.01
CA THR A 99 -10.04 -6.66 -6.39
C THR A 99 -11.43 -7.27 -6.41
N GLY A 100 -12.46 -6.46 -6.16
CA GLY A 100 -13.83 -6.92 -6.15
C GLY A 100 -14.76 -5.86 -5.57
N GLU A 101 -16.06 -6.15 -5.61
CA GLU A 101 -17.07 -5.29 -5.00
C GLU A 101 -17.06 -5.43 -3.48
N VAL A 102 -17.09 -4.29 -2.80
CA VAL A 102 -17.10 -4.18 -1.35
C VAL A 102 -18.10 -3.10 -0.94
N PRO A 103 -18.90 -3.31 0.12
CA PRO A 103 -19.79 -2.26 0.61
C PRO A 103 -19.00 -1.05 1.13
N GLY A 104 -19.34 0.13 0.63
CA GLY A 104 -18.82 1.41 1.14
C GLY A 104 -17.40 1.74 0.67
N VAL A 105 -16.56 2.19 1.60
CA VAL A 105 -15.17 2.60 1.36
C VAL A 105 -14.27 1.73 2.20
N VAL A 106 -13.34 1.04 1.55
CA VAL A 106 -12.29 0.30 2.27
C VAL A 106 -11.29 1.30 2.85
N VAL A 107 -10.99 1.16 4.15
CA VAL A 107 -9.99 2.00 4.83
C VAL A 107 -8.64 1.31 4.84
N ASN A 108 -8.62 0.00 5.09
CA ASN A 108 -7.44 -0.84 5.00
C ASN A 108 -7.83 -2.25 4.61
N TYR A 109 -6.91 -2.93 3.93
CA TYR A 109 -7.04 -4.32 3.50
C TYR A 109 -5.76 -5.09 3.80
N ILE A 110 -5.87 -6.35 4.17
CA ILE A 110 -4.71 -7.24 4.32
C ILE A 110 -5.06 -8.51 3.58
N HIS A 111 -4.29 -8.80 2.53
CA HIS A 111 -4.46 -10.05 1.82
C HIS A 111 -4.11 -11.22 2.74
N PRO A 112 -4.84 -12.35 2.71
CA PRO A 112 -4.52 -13.53 3.51
C PRO A 112 -3.07 -14.03 3.32
N ASP A 113 -2.54 -13.87 2.10
CA ASP A 113 -1.15 -14.21 1.73
C ASP A 113 -0.16 -13.02 1.74
N ASP A 114 -0.54 -11.87 2.32
CA ASP A 114 0.41 -10.78 2.59
C ASP A 114 1.06 -10.97 3.96
N TYR A 115 2.33 -11.38 3.93
CA TYR A 115 3.13 -11.68 5.11
C TYR A 115 3.90 -10.49 5.67
N THR A 116 3.71 -9.28 5.13
CA THR A 116 4.44 -8.06 5.51
C THR A 116 4.41 -7.78 7.01
N TYR A 117 3.31 -8.11 7.68
CA TYR A 117 3.12 -7.83 9.11
C TYR A 117 3.21 -9.07 10.01
N ASN A 118 3.75 -10.20 9.51
CA ASN A 118 3.79 -11.47 10.24
C ASN A 118 4.43 -11.40 11.63
N PHE A 119 5.29 -10.42 11.90
CA PHE A 119 5.84 -10.20 13.23
C PHE A 119 4.74 -9.89 14.28
N SER A 120 3.64 -9.26 13.86
CA SER A 120 2.46 -8.98 14.69
C SER A 120 1.31 -9.94 14.42
N GLY A 121 1.01 -10.20 13.15
CA GLY A 121 -0.11 -11.02 12.71
C GLY A 121 -0.44 -10.79 11.22
N ARG A 122 -1.64 -11.20 10.79
CA ARG A 122 -2.07 -11.06 9.39
C ARG A 122 -3.57 -10.80 9.20
N SER A 123 -4.30 -10.57 10.28
CA SER A 123 -5.72 -10.22 10.24
C SER A 123 -5.97 -8.83 10.78
N THR A 124 -6.94 -8.13 10.21
CA THR A 124 -7.54 -6.95 10.83
C THR A 124 -8.38 -7.36 12.04
N ALA A 125 -8.11 -6.80 13.21
CA ALA A 125 -8.88 -7.04 14.43
C ALA A 125 -9.21 -5.72 15.16
N SER A 126 -10.16 -5.75 16.09
CA SER A 126 -10.49 -4.60 16.95
C SER A 126 -10.82 -3.32 16.17
N LEU A 127 -11.59 -3.44 15.08
CA LEU A 127 -11.95 -2.30 14.23
C LEU A 127 -12.65 -1.21 15.06
N SER A 128 -12.16 0.02 14.96
CA SER A 128 -12.73 1.19 15.64
C SER A 128 -12.75 2.40 14.72
N ILE A 129 -13.76 3.25 14.86
CA ILE A 129 -13.88 4.52 14.15
C ILE A 129 -14.46 5.59 15.09
N VAL A 130 -13.88 6.79 15.06
CA VAL A 130 -14.36 7.94 15.83
C VAL A 130 -14.34 9.20 14.98
N LYS A 131 -15.33 10.07 15.19
CA LYS A 131 -15.38 11.42 14.61
C LYS A 131 -14.88 12.43 15.64
N LEU A 132 -13.86 13.20 15.27
CA LEU A 132 -13.31 14.28 16.07
C LEU A 132 -14.21 15.54 16.03
N PRO A 133 -14.07 16.49 16.97
CA PRO A 133 -14.88 17.72 16.99
C PRO A 133 -14.78 18.58 15.73
N ASP A 134 -13.65 18.54 15.03
CA ASP A 134 -13.41 19.23 13.75
C ASP A 134 -14.03 18.49 12.54
N GLY A 135 -14.70 17.36 12.78
CA GLY A 135 -15.36 16.56 11.76
C GLY A 135 -14.50 15.46 11.15
N VAL A 136 -13.19 15.41 11.46
CA VAL A 136 -12.26 14.41 10.96
C VAL A 136 -12.59 13.03 11.51
N LEU A 137 -12.49 11.99 10.68
CA LEU A 137 -12.60 10.60 11.09
C LEU A 137 -11.21 10.04 11.40
N LEU A 138 -11.08 9.37 12.54
CA LEU A 138 -9.99 8.45 12.84
C LEU A 138 -10.53 7.03 12.82
N ALA A 139 -9.89 6.16 12.05
CA ALA A 139 -10.15 4.73 12.04
C ALA A 139 -8.92 3.98 12.51
N SER A 140 -9.09 2.91 13.26
CA SER A 140 -7.98 2.09 13.73
C SER A 140 -8.31 0.61 13.73
N HIS A 141 -7.27 -0.20 13.69
CA HIS A 141 -7.39 -1.63 13.93
C HIS A 141 -6.03 -2.23 14.31
N ASP A 142 -6.07 -3.38 14.97
CA ASP A 142 -4.89 -4.16 15.29
C ASP A 142 -4.55 -5.10 14.12
N ILE A 143 -3.28 -5.48 14.04
CA ILE A 143 -2.79 -6.56 13.20
C ILE A 143 -2.59 -7.80 14.08
N PHE A 144 -3.54 -8.72 14.02
CA PHE A 144 -3.63 -9.83 14.95
C PHE A 144 -3.46 -11.18 14.26
N TRP A 145 -2.84 -12.13 14.96
CA TRP A 145 -2.95 -13.57 14.71
C TRP A 145 -2.61 -14.32 16.00
N GLY A 146 -3.26 -15.47 16.25
CA GLY A 146 -2.99 -16.26 17.45
C GLY A 146 -1.53 -16.75 17.47
N GLN A 147 -0.86 -16.67 18.63
CA GLN A 147 0.54 -17.05 18.82
C GLN A 147 1.59 -16.18 18.09
N HIS A 148 1.20 -15.00 17.59
CA HIS A 148 2.14 -13.99 17.07
C HIS A 148 2.32 -12.83 18.05
N GLY A 149 3.19 -11.87 17.70
CA GLY A 149 3.58 -10.75 18.57
C GLY A 149 2.45 -9.80 18.96
N GLN A 150 1.41 -9.64 18.12
CA GLN A 150 0.22 -8.81 18.40
C GLN A 150 0.58 -7.38 18.89
N ASN A 151 1.54 -6.76 18.23
CA ASN A 151 2.20 -5.54 18.68
C ASN A 151 2.19 -4.41 17.63
N LEU A 152 1.26 -4.47 16.67
CA LEU A 152 1.06 -3.43 15.66
C LEU A 152 -0.41 -3.03 15.56
N THR A 153 -0.67 -1.73 15.77
CA THR A 153 -1.96 -1.09 15.51
C THR A 153 -1.78 -0.08 14.37
N LYS A 154 -2.70 -0.06 13.41
CA LYS A 154 -2.76 0.98 12.39
C LYS A 154 -3.81 2.02 12.75
N ILE A 155 -3.48 3.27 12.49
CA ILE A 155 -4.40 4.42 12.64
C ILE A 155 -4.44 5.16 11.31
N PHE A 156 -5.64 5.46 10.85
CA PHE A 156 -5.93 6.16 9.62
C PHE A 156 -6.70 7.43 9.95
N ARG A 157 -6.35 8.52 9.28
CA ARG A 157 -7.05 9.81 9.37
C ARG A 157 -7.76 10.08 8.05
N SER A 158 -8.97 10.62 8.10
CA SER A 158 -9.61 11.21 6.92
C SER A 158 -9.01 12.58 6.63
N TYR A 159 -8.87 12.90 5.35
CA TYR A 159 -8.63 14.27 4.92
C TYR A 159 -9.95 14.83 4.39
N LEU A 160 -10.20 16.11 4.67
CA LEU A 160 -11.25 16.82 3.96
C LEU A 160 -10.76 16.95 2.51
N THR A 161 -11.53 16.40 1.59
CA THR A 161 -11.38 16.73 0.16
C THR A 161 -12.19 18.01 -0.06
N ASP A 162 -11.50 19.09 -0.44
CA ASP A 162 -12.14 20.32 -0.94
C ASP A 162 -12.92 20.05 -2.23
#